data_AF-A0A5C4NHB7-F1
#
_entry.id   AF-A0A5C4NHB7-F1
#
_cell.length_a   1.000
_cell.length_b   1.000
_cell.length_c   1.000
_cell.angle_alpha   90.00
_cell.angle_beta   90.00
_cell.angle_gamma   90.00
#
_symmetry.space_group_name_H-M   'P 1'
#
loop_
_entity.id
_entity.type
_entity.pdbx_description
1 polymer ?
#
loop_
_entity_poly.entity_id
_entity_poly.type
_entity_poly.pdbx_seq_one_letter_code
_entity_poly.pdbx_strand_id
1 'polypeptide(L)'
;MASTPKIDRRRLMAFAWAWARHTAWARRTGKPAQYLSEALKAAWANERGILAYEAQMAAKLSRPAHVIRAEVEDLENTDRLGWAGIQRLGTLRLTLRDAEAMAA
;
A
#
# COMPACT_ATOMS: atom_id res chain seq x y z
N MET A 1 12.21 -5.40 -18.10
CA MET A 1 12.15 -5.94 -16.71
C MET A 1 12.13 -4.76 -15.76
N ALA A 2 11.01 -4.51 -15.08
CA ALA A 2 10.94 -3.42 -14.09
C ALA A 2 11.87 -3.77 -12.91
N SER A 3 12.80 -2.88 -12.59
CA SER A 3 13.69 -3.04 -11.44
C SER A 3 12.85 -3.15 -10.18
N THR A 4 13.01 -4.21 -9.40
CA THR A 4 12.32 -4.37 -8.12
C THR A 4 12.64 -3.16 -7.24
N PRO A 5 11.63 -2.46 -6.69
CA PRO A 5 11.90 -1.29 -5.85
C PRO A 5 12.80 -1.71 -4.69
N LYS A 6 14.00 -1.13 -4.67
CA LYS A 6 15.06 -1.50 -3.73
C LYS A 6 14.86 -0.72 -2.45
N ILE A 7 14.71 -1.41 -1.34
CA ILE A 7 14.61 -0.78 -0.01
C ILE A 7 15.90 -0.03 0.30
N ASP A 8 15.79 1.27 0.59
CA ASP A 8 16.91 2.08 1.04
C ASP A 8 17.30 1.70 2.47
N ARG A 9 18.43 1.00 2.58
CA ARG A 9 18.98 0.53 3.86
C ARG A 9 19.33 1.67 4.81
N ARG A 10 19.76 2.83 4.29
CA ARG A 10 20.10 4.00 5.11
C ARG A 10 18.86 4.57 5.77
N ARG A 11 17.79 4.75 5.00
CA ARG A 11 16.48 5.19 5.50
C ARG A 11 15.93 4.20 6.53
N LEU A 12 16.00 2.91 6.24
CA LEU A 12 15.53 1.85 7.13
C LEU A 12 16.27 1.87 8.48
N MET A 13 17.60 1.99 8.46
CA MET A 13 18.40 2.11 9.69
C MET A 13 18.09 3.40 10.46
N ALA A 14 17.92 4.53 9.77
CA ALA A 14 17.58 5.79 10.40
C ALA A 14 16.23 5.72 11.14
N PHE A 15 15.22 5.12 10.51
CA PHE A 15 13.91 4.90 11.12
C PHE A 15 13.98 3.95 12.31
N ALA A 16 14.66 2.81 12.15
CA ALA A 16 14.86 1.85 13.24
C ALA A 16 15.58 2.48 14.43
N TRP A 17 16.65 3.26 14.19
CA TRP A 17 17.38 3.95 15.25
C TRP A 17 16.53 5.01 15.96
N ALA A 18 15.72 5.77 15.22
CA ALA A 18 14.79 6.73 15.82
C ALA A 18 13.79 6.04 16.75
N TRP A 19 13.20 4.93 16.30
CA TRP A 19 12.25 4.15 17.10
C TRP A 19 12.89 3.51 18.33
N ALA A 20 14.09 2.95 18.19
CA ALA A 20 14.85 2.38 19.30
C ALA A 20 15.20 3.42 20.37
N ARG A 21 15.61 4.63 19.97
CA ARG A 21 15.86 5.75 20.89
C ARG A 21 14.59 6.20 21.60
N HIS A 22 13.51 6.39 20.85
CA HIS A 22 12.22 6.77 21.42
C HIS A 22 11.75 5.74 22.47
N THR A 23 11.85 4.45 22.15
CA THR A 23 11.46 3.37 23.06
C THR A 23 12.31 3.33 24.32
N ALA A 24 13.63 3.47 24.19
CA ALA A 24 14.53 3.51 25.33
C ALA A 24 14.26 4.71 26.25
N TRP A 25 13.92 5.87 25.68
CA TRP A 25 13.53 7.06 26.43
C TRP A 25 12.17 6.86 27.13
N ALA A 26 11.16 6.40 26.41
CA ALA A 26 9.82 6.13 26.93
C ALA A 26 9.85 5.12 28.09
N ARG A 27 10.70 4.09 28.00
CA ARG A 27 10.89 3.07 29.04
C ARG A 27 11.90 3.47 30.11
N ARG A 28 12.50 4.67 30.03
CA ARG A 28 13.55 5.18 30.95
C ARG A 28 14.71 4.20 31.17
N THR A 29 15.04 3.39 30.16
CA THR A 29 16.07 2.35 30.26
C THR A 29 17.46 2.84 29.86
N GLY A 30 17.55 3.94 29.10
CA GLY A 30 18.81 4.53 28.67
C GLY A 30 19.63 3.67 27.70
N LYS A 31 19.08 2.56 27.18
CA LYS A 31 19.80 1.59 26.34
C LYS A 31 19.10 1.35 24.99
N PRO A 32 19.22 2.26 24.01
CA PRO A 32 18.59 2.14 22.69
C PRO A 32 18.98 0.87 21.93
N ALA A 33 20.23 0.42 22.07
CA ALA A 33 20.74 -0.75 21.36
C ALA A 33 19.95 -2.04 21.64
N GLN A 34 19.34 -2.16 22.83
CA GLN A 34 18.53 -3.33 23.21
C GLN A 34 17.26 -3.47 22.35
N TYR A 35 16.73 -2.35 21.84
CA TYR A 35 15.50 -2.32 21.04
C TYR A 35 15.78 -2.32 19.54
N LEU A 36 17.04 -2.22 19.12
CA LEU A 36 17.39 -2.04 17.71
C LEU A 36 16.95 -3.23 16.84
N SER A 37 17.01 -4.46 17.36
CA SER A 37 16.57 -5.65 16.61
C SER A 37 15.07 -5.61 16.32
N GLU A 38 14.24 -5.30 17.32
CA GLU A 38 12.80 -5.14 17.15
C GLU A 38 12.49 -3.95 16.24
N ALA A 39 13.24 -2.86 16.38
CA ALA A 39 13.11 -1.66 15.56
C ALA A 39 13.34 -1.95 14.09
N LEU A 40 14.35 -2.75 13.78
CA LEU A 40 14.66 -3.15 12.41
C LEU A 40 13.56 -4.04 11.83
N LYS A 41 13.00 -4.95 12.61
CA LYS A 41 11.86 -5.78 12.18
C LYS A 41 10.64 -4.91 11.85
N ALA A 42 10.31 -3.96 12.73
CA ALA A 42 9.21 -3.03 12.52
C ALA A 42 9.45 -2.12 11.31
N ALA A 43 10.66 -1.56 11.17
CA ALA A 43 11.05 -0.73 10.04
C ALA A 43 10.94 -1.48 8.71
N TRP A 44 11.41 -2.73 8.68
CA TRP A 44 11.32 -3.59 7.50
C TRP A 44 9.88 -3.91 7.12
N ALA A 45 9.03 -4.25 8.09
CA ALA A 45 7.62 -4.51 7.85
C ALA A 45 6.91 -3.26 7.30
N ASN A 46 7.19 -2.09 7.86
CA ASN A 46 6.63 -0.82 7.42
C ASN A 46 7.03 -0.48 5.98
N GLU A 47 8.33 -0.53 5.66
CA GLU A 47 8.83 -0.24 4.30
C GLU A 47 8.25 -1.23 3.27
N ARG A 48 8.11 -2.52 3.63
CA ARG A 48 7.41 -3.48 2.75
C ARG A 48 5.93 -3.14 2.56
N GLY A 49 5.25 -2.67 3.61
CA GLY A 49 3.87 -2.22 3.52
C GLY A 49 3.70 -1.01 2.59
N ILE A 50 4.61 -0.04 2.68
CA ILE A 50 4.65 1.13 1.80
C ILE A 50 4.83 0.69 0.34
N LEU A 51 5.84 -0.16 0.05
CA LEU A 51 6.07 -0.65 -1.31
C LEU A 51 4.88 -1.43 -1.88
N ALA A 52 4.21 -2.23 -1.05
CA ALA A 52 3.01 -2.96 -1.47
C ALA A 52 1.85 -1.99 -1.78
N TYR A 53 1.66 -0.97 -0.95
CA TYR A 53 0.67 0.07 -1.17
C TYR A 53 0.96 0.87 -2.45
N GLU A 54 2.20 1.32 -2.64
CA GLU A 54 2.63 2.01 -3.85
C GLU A 54 2.42 1.17 -5.10
N ALA A 55 2.77 -0.12 -5.06
CA ALA A 55 2.53 -1.04 -6.18
C ALA A 55 1.03 -1.22 -6.46
N GLN A 56 0.19 -1.33 -5.42
CA GLN A 56 -1.26 -1.39 -5.58
C GLN A 56 -1.82 -0.09 -6.19
N MET A 57 -1.36 1.07 -5.74
CA MET A 57 -1.79 2.36 -6.29
C MET A 57 -1.31 2.53 -7.73
N ALA A 58 -0.06 2.19 -8.03
CA ALA A 58 0.46 2.21 -9.40
C ALA A 58 -0.35 1.27 -10.32
N ALA A 59 -0.70 0.06 -9.85
CA ALA A 59 -1.55 -0.85 -10.60
C ALA A 59 -2.95 -0.27 -10.84
N LYS A 60 -3.57 0.33 -9.82
CA LYS A 60 -4.86 1.02 -9.97
C LYS A 60 -4.79 2.16 -10.99
N LEU A 61 -3.78 3.02 -10.88
CA LEU A 61 -3.56 4.17 -11.75
C LEU A 61 -3.18 3.77 -13.18
N SER A 62 -2.54 2.62 -13.36
CA SER A 62 -2.16 2.11 -14.69
C SER A 62 -3.35 1.58 -15.50
N ARG A 63 -4.50 1.30 -14.85
CA ARG A 63 -5.70 0.85 -15.56
C ARG A 63 -6.41 2.07 -16.15
N PRO A 64 -6.53 2.17 -17.49
CA PRO A 64 -7.22 3.29 -18.10
C PRO A 64 -8.69 3.32 -17.69
N ALA A 65 -9.24 4.52 -17.43
CA ALA A 65 -10.63 4.70 -17.03
C ALA A 65 -11.63 4.03 -17.98
N HIS A 66 -11.37 4.07 -19.30
CA HIS A 66 -12.24 3.43 -20.30
C HIS A 66 -12.32 1.89 -20.14
N VAL A 67 -11.24 1.24 -19.72
CA VAL A 67 -11.23 -0.22 -19.47
C VAL A 67 -12.05 -0.55 -18.23
N ILE A 68 -11.90 0.24 -17.17
CA ILE A 68 -12.67 0.06 -15.93
C ILE A 68 -14.16 0.31 -16.19
N ARG A 69 -14.49 1.31 -17.01
CA ARG A 69 -15.87 1.63 -17.41
C ARG A 69 -16.52 0.47 -18.17
N ALA A 70 -15.84 -0.12 -19.15
CA ALA A 70 -16.34 -1.28 -19.87
C ALA A 70 -16.64 -2.46 -18.93
N GLU A 71 -15.76 -2.75 -17.96
CA GLU A 71 -16.01 -3.81 -16.98
C GLU A 71 -17.18 -3.51 -16.03
N VAL A 72 -17.42 -2.24 -15.70
CA VAL A 72 -18.58 -1.82 -14.92
C VAL A 72 -19.85 -2.06 -15.73
N GLU A 73 -19.89 -1.64 -16.99
CA GLU A 73 -21.02 -1.83 -17.90
C GLU A 73 -21.33 -3.33 -18.10
N ASP A 74 -20.32 -4.17 -18.31
CA ASP A 74 -20.50 -5.62 -18.45
C ASP A 74 -21.13 -6.25 -17.21
N LEU A 75 -20.66 -5.87 -16.01
CA LEU A 75 -21.19 -6.38 -14.75
C LEU A 75 -22.61 -5.86 -14.48
N GLU A 76 -22.89 -4.60 -14.77
CA GLU A 76 -24.24 -4.01 -14.61
C GLU A 76 -25.28 -4.65 -15.53
N ASN A 77 -24.85 -5.11 -16.71
CA ASN A 77 -25.70 -5.83 -17.67
C ASN A 77 -25.77 -7.36 -17.41
N THR A 78 -25.15 -7.86 -16.35
CA THR A 78 -25.21 -9.28 -15.99
C THR A 78 -26.44 -9.56 -15.12
N ASP A 79 -27.36 -10.41 -15.60
CA ASP A 79 -28.62 -10.76 -14.92
C ASP A 79 -28.45 -11.24 -13.47
N ARG A 80 -27.33 -11.91 -13.15
CA ARG A 80 -27.03 -12.43 -11.81
C ARG A 80 -25.55 -12.28 -11.45
N LEU A 81 -25.24 -11.24 -10.68
CA LEU A 81 -23.89 -10.98 -10.15
C LEU A 81 -23.50 -11.84 -8.94
N GLY A 82 -24.47 -12.26 -8.13
CA GLY A 82 -24.20 -12.85 -6.81
C GLY A 82 -23.46 -11.89 -5.86
N TRP A 83 -23.16 -12.35 -4.64
CA TRP A 83 -22.51 -11.50 -3.63
C TRP A 83 -21.12 -10.99 -4.05
N ALA A 84 -20.29 -11.89 -4.60
CA ALA A 84 -18.95 -11.54 -5.05
C ALA A 84 -18.98 -10.54 -6.22
N GLY A 85 -19.93 -10.68 -7.14
CA GLY A 85 -20.12 -9.73 -8.25
C GLY A 85 -20.54 -8.34 -7.76
N ILE A 86 -21.42 -8.26 -6.77
CA ILE A 86 -21.83 -6.98 -6.15
C ILE A 86 -20.62 -6.30 -5.48
N GLN A 87 -19.81 -7.05 -4.73
CA GLN A 87 -18.59 -6.51 -4.09
C GLN A 87 -17.58 -6.03 -5.15
N ARG A 88 -17.41 -6.79 -6.23
CA ARG A 88 -16.54 -6.41 -7.35
C ARG A 88 -17.03 -5.14 -8.04
N LEU A 89 -18.33 -5.03 -8.34
CA LEU A 89 -18.94 -3.86 -8.97
C LEU A 89 -18.75 -2.60 -8.10
N GLY A 90 -18.99 -2.71 -6.80
CA GLY A 90 -18.74 -1.60 -5.86
C GLY A 90 -17.27 -1.14 -5.87
N THR A 91 -16.34 -2.08 -5.89
CA THR A 91 -14.90 -1.79 -5.96
C THR A 91 -14.51 -1.12 -7.29
N LEU A 92 -15.05 -1.60 -8.41
CA LEU A 92 -14.77 -1.04 -9.74
C LEU A 92 -15.30 0.38 -9.90
N ARG A 93 -16.51 0.68 -9.41
CA ARG A 93 -17.08 2.03 -9.44
C ARG A 93 -16.24 3.04 -8.65
N LEU A 94 -15.75 2.67 -7.46
CA LEU A 94 -14.83 3.53 -6.70
C LEU A 94 -13.52 3.75 -7.46
N THR A 95 -12.97 2.69 -8.05
CA THR A 95 -11.72 2.78 -8.81
C THR A 95 -11.88 3.62 -10.08
N LEU A 96 -13.03 3.55 -10.77
CA LEU A 96 -13.34 4.37 -11.93
C LEU A 96 -13.38 5.86 -11.57
N ARG A 97 -14.05 6.21 -10.47
CA ARG A 97 -14.11 7.59 -9.96
C ARG A 97 -12.72 8.14 -9.65
N ASP A 98 -11.88 7.36 -8.98
CA ASP A 98 -10.51 7.77 -8.68
C ASP A 98 -9.68 7.96 -9.95
N ALA A 99 -9.84 7.09 -10.96
CA ALA A 99 -9.14 7.18 -12.24
C ALA A 99 -9.60 8.39 -13.08
N GLU A 100 -10.89 8.71 -13.09
CA GLU A 100 -11.44 9.87 -13.78
C GLU A 100 -10.99 11.19 -13.13
N ALA A 101 -10.96 11.26 -11.80
CA ALA A 101 -10.50 12.44 -11.07
C ALA A 101 -9.01 12.77 -11.32
N MET A 102 -8.20 11.76 -11.64
CA MET A 102 -6.77 11.93 -11.94
C MET A 102 -6.48 12.29 -13.40
N ALA A 103 -7.46 12.10 -14.30
CA ALA A 103 -7.33 12.39 -15.72
C ALA A 103 -7.87 13.79 -16.12
N ALA A 104 -8.51 14.48 -15.18
CA ALA A 104 -9.01 15.85 -15.31
C ALA A 104 -7.96 16.88 -14.87
#